data_AF-A0A0J6URW2-F1
#
_entry.id   AF-A0A0J6URW2-F1
#
_cell.length_a   1.000
_cell.length_b   1.000
_cell.length_c   1.000
_cell.angle_alpha   90.00
_cell.angle_beta   90.00
_cell.angle_gamma   90.00
#
_symmetry.space_group_name_H-M   'P 1'
#
loop_
_entity.id
_entity.type
_entity.pdbx_description
1 polymer ?
#
loop_
_entity_poly.entity_id
_entity_poly.type
_entity_poly.pdbx_seq_one_letter_code
_entity_poly.pdbx_strand_id
1 'polypeptide(L)'
;MNAVSPTRAFAAQARFDTVVAEAFAGARATRHIRDHLIARLHRGAFDGVLLRQAEGFSGIPEAVERRAAINTIDFAFEPLVLASLSVAQAEAYFAGIEPVLRVGEARGLDRPGPLWLDTVHHACVFSVLARMAAFLKARRGIADVVLLHQGLRPEPRLGVAARVLGQVHGVRLHLLPLQGDWFARLARRATPQTAIFSLCDMPPEAFGSVPPRRALGRIALHAGPDLRRGVATVSGSAAFACRLGAAHLVLDYPARDTIRLRPHDGAPALCPVEDWVFWPVLVARGGASVSGPAS
;
A
#
# COMPACT_ATOMS: atom_id res chain seq x y z
N MET A 1 -18.57 -7.99 -49.05
CA MET A 1 -18.94 -6.57 -48.85
C MET A 1 -20.41 -6.57 -48.48
N ASN A 2 -20.89 -6.19 -47.31
CA ASN A 2 -20.53 -5.15 -46.32
C ASN A 2 -20.42 -5.81 -44.91
N ALA A 3 -19.42 -5.61 -44.04
CA ALA A 3 -18.85 -4.40 -43.45
C ALA A 3 -19.85 -3.57 -42.62
N VAL A 4 -19.89 -3.80 -41.29
CA VAL A 4 -19.73 -2.79 -40.19
C VAL A 4 -19.74 -3.51 -38.81
N SER A 5 -18.65 -3.29 -38.06
CA SER A 5 -18.41 -3.51 -36.61
C SER A 5 -19.21 -2.48 -35.76
N PRO A 6 -19.43 -2.58 -34.42
CA PRO A 6 -18.49 -3.13 -33.45
C PRO A 6 -19.12 -4.06 -32.40
N THR A 7 -18.27 -4.99 -31.96
CA THR A 7 -18.29 -5.59 -30.63
C THR A 7 -18.75 -4.58 -29.60
N ARG A 8 -19.90 -4.87 -28.98
CA ARG A 8 -20.55 -4.09 -27.94
C ARG A 8 -19.54 -3.43 -27.01
N ALA A 9 -19.40 -2.12 -27.19
CA ALA A 9 -18.88 -1.23 -26.17
C ALA A 9 -19.75 -1.37 -24.90
N PHE A 10 -19.11 -1.37 -23.73
CA PHE A 10 -19.71 -1.36 -22.38
C PHE A 10 -20.11 -2.69 -21.71
N ALA A 11 -19.29 -3.74 -21.84
CA ALA A 11 -19.28 -4.86 -20.88
C ALA A 11 -17.93 -4.91 -20.15
N ALA A 12 -17.92 -4.42 -18.89
CA ALA A 12 -16.81 -4.41 -17.92
C ALA A 12 -15.50 -3.75 -18.41
N GLN A 13 -15.35 -2.44 -18.21
CA GLN A 13 -14.01 -1.84 -18.28
C GLN A 13 -13.13 -2.52 -17.21
N ALA A 14 -12.05 -3.16 -17.64
CA ALA A 14 -11.07 -3.76 -16.73
C ALA A 14 -10.53 -2.69 -15.77
N ARG A 15 -10.37 -3.05 -14.50
CA ARG A 15 -9.78 -2.14 -13.51
C ARG A 15 -8.40 -1.69 -13.97
N PHE A 16 -8.04 -0.44 -13.68
CA PHE A 16 -6.78 0.14 -14.13
C PHE A 16 -5.55 -0.68 -13.71
N ASP A 17 -5.53 -1.21 -12.48
CA ASP A 17 -4.45 -2.07 -12.00
C ASP A 17 -4.35 -3.40 -12.77
N THR A 18 -5.48 -3.96 -13.20
CA THR A 18 -5.50 -5.16 -14.06
C THR A 18 -4.91 -4.87 -15.43
N VAL A 19 -5.27 -3.74 -16.05
CA VAL A 19 -4.72 -3.30 -17.35
C VAL A 19 -3.19 -3.12 -17.26
N VAL A 20 -2.72 -2.52 -16.17
CA VAL A 20 -1.28 -2.35 -15.91
C VAL A 20 -0.60 -3.71 -15.73
N ALA A 21 -1.16 -4.60 -14.92
CA ALA A 21 -0.60 -5.93 -14.68
C ALA A 21 -0.51 -6.77 -15.97
N GLU A 22 -1.55 -6.75 -16.79
CA GLU A 22 -1.58 -7.41 -18.09
C GLU A 22 -0.53 -6.86 -19.06
N ALA A 23 -0.32 -5.54 -19.09
CA ALA A 23 0.70 -4.93 -19.93
C ALA A 23 2.12 -5.37 -19.57
N PHE A 24 2.39 -5.65 -18.29
CA PHE A 24 3.67 -6.18 -17.83
C PHE A 24 3.77 -7.71 -17.94
N ALA A 25 2.67 -8.44 -18.12
CA ALA A 25 2.66 -9.89 -18.18
C ALA A 25 3.49 -10.41 -19.37
N GLY A 26 4.59 -11.10 -19.08
CA GLY A 26 5.47 -11.70 -20.09
C GLY A 26 6.33 -10.73 -20.90
N ALA A 27 6.30 -9.43 -20.59
CA ALA A 27 7.08 -8.43 -21.31
C ALA A 27 8.56 -8.43 -20.86
N ARG A 28 9.48 -8.64 -21.80
CA ARG A 28 10.94 -8.54 -21.54
C ARG A 28 11.42 -7.08 -21.43
N ALA A 29 10.82 -6.16 -22.18
CA ALA A 29 11.19 -4.75 -22.23
C ALA A 29 10.35 -3.89 -21.26
N THR A 30 10.43 -4.20 -19.96
CA THR A 30 9.55 -3.63 -18.92
C THR A 30 9.59 -2.10 -18.85
N ARG A 31 10.76 -1.47 -19.04
CA ARG A 31 10.88 -0.01 -19.09
C ARG A 31 10.10 0.61 -20.24
N HIS A 32 10.15 0.01 -21.43
CA HIS A 32 9.41 0.50 -22.59
C HIS A 32 7.89 0.41 -22.36
N ILE A 33 7.42 -0.67 -21.73
CA ILE A 33 6.00 -0.83 -21.35
C ILE A 33 5.57 0.27 -20.38
N ARG A 34 6.36 0.54 -19.34
CA ARG A 34 6.09 1.62 -18.39
C ARG A 34 5.92 2.97 -19.11
N ASP A 35 6.89 3.34 -19.93
CA ASP A 35 6.88 4.62 -20.63
C ASP A 35 5.72 4.71 -21.63
N HIS A 36 5.37 3.60 -22.28
CA HIS A 36 4.20 3.50 -23.16
C HIS A 36 2.87 3.66 -22.41
N LEU A 37 2.71 3.04 -21.25
CA LEU A 37 1.53 3.20 -20.39
C LEU A 37 1.36 4.66 -19.96
N ILE A 38 2.44 5.31 -19.52
CA ILE A 38 2.44 6.73 -19.15
C ILE A 38 2.06 7.61 -20.34
N ALA A 39 2.63 7.37 -21.52
CA ALA A 39 2.28 8.12 -22.73
C ALA A 39 0.80 7.93 -23.11
N ARG A 40 0.25 6.72 -22.97
CA ARG A 40 -1.18 6.45 -23.19
C ARG A 40 -2.08 7.16 -22.17
N LEU A 41 -1.70 7.17 -20.90
CA LEU A 41 -2.36 7.94 -19.86
C LEU A 41 -2.40 9.43 -20.21
N HIS A 42 -1.27 10.00 -20.65
CA HIS A 42 -1.20 11.39 -21.09
C HIS A 42 -2.12 11.71 -22.27
N ARG A 43 -2.35 10.76 -23.17
CA ARG A 43 -3.30 10.88 -24.29
C ARG A 43 -4.77 10.58 -23.93
N GLY A 44 -5.10 10.36 -22.66
CA GLY A 44 -6.47 10.13 -22.19
C GLY A 44 -7.00 8.70 -22.44
N ALA A 45 -6.13 7.74 -22.75
CA ALA A 45 -6.54 6.38 -23.11
C ALA A 45 -7.21 5.59 -21.95
N PHE A 46 -7.19 6.13 -20.73
CA PHE A 46 -7.67 5.47 -19.52
C PHE A 46 -8.71 6.29 -18.75
N ASP A 47 -9.17 7.44 -19.26
CA ASP A 47 -10.01 8.40 -18.50
C ASP A 47 -11.30 7.80 -17.91
N GLY A 48 -11.83 6.73 -18.53
CA GLY A 48 -13.00 5.99 -18.05
C GLY A 48 -12.73 5.06 -16.86
N VAL A 49 -11.47 4.79 -16.52
CA VAL A 49 -11.08 3.88 -15.42
C VAL A 49 -10.20 4.57 -14.37
N LEU A 50 -10.07 5.90 -14.43
CA LEU A 50 -9.30 6.67 -13.45
C LEU A 50 -10.13 7.01 -12.21
N LEU A 51 -9.43 7.48 -11.17
CA LEU A 51 -9.99 7.70 -9.84
C LEU A 51 -11.18 8.66 -9.82
N ARG A 52 -11.26 9.67 -10.71
CA ARG A 52 -12.41 10.59 -10.74
C ARG A 52 -13.75 9.90 -11.01
N GLN A 53 -13.72 8.70 -11.57
CA GLN A 53 -14.89 7.87 -11.84
C GLN A 53 -15.40 7.15 -10.58
N ALA A 54 -14.61 7.10 -9.51
CA ALA A 54 -15.04 6.56 -8.23
C ALA A 54 -15.95 7.54 -7.48
N GLU A 55 -16.94 6.99 -6.77
CA GLU A 55 -17.87 7.79 -5.97
C GLU A 55 -17.15 8.64 -4.92
N GLY A 56 -17.44 9.95 -4.92
CA GLY A 56 -16.83 10.91 -3.99
C GLY A 56 -15.45 11.43 -4.42
N PHE A 57 -14.99 11.12 -5.64
CA PHE A 57 -13.72 11.60 -6.19
C PHE A 57 -13.87 12.40 -7.49
N SER A 58 -15.07 12.77 -7.92
CA SER A 58 -15.29 13.53 -9.16
C SER A 58 -14.61 14.91 -9.20
N GLY A 59 -14.34 15.50 -8.04
CA GLY A 59 -13.72 16.83 -7.90
C GLY A 59 -12.19 16.81 -7.70
N ILE A 60 -11.52 15.67 -7.85
CA ILE A 60 -10.06 15.63 -7.65
C ILE A 60 -9.33 16.43 -8.75
N PRO A 61 -8.24 17.16 -8.42
CA PRO A 61 -7.42 17.82 -9.43
C PRO A 61 -6.83 16.81 -10.42
N GLU A 62 -6.79 17.15 -11.71
CA GLU A 62 -6.26 16.27 -12.76
C GLU A 62 -4.80 15.85 -12.48
N ALA A 63 -3.98 16.76 -11.95
CA ALA A 63 -2.59 16.46 -11.61
C ALA A 63 -2.47 15.37 -10.52
N VAL A 64 -3.38 15.37 -9.54
CA VAL A 64 -3.44 14.38 -8.45
C VAL A 64 -3.86 13.03 -9.01
N GLU A 65 -4.91 13.01 -9.83
CA GLU A 65 -5.37 11.78 -10.47
C GLU A 65 -4.30 11.15 -11.37
N ARG A 66 -3.66 11.95 -12.22
CA ARG A 66 -2.59 11.46 -13.10
C ARG A 66 -1.41 10.94 -12.27
N ARG A 67 -1.08 11.59 -11.15
CA ARG A 67 -0.07 11.08 -10.22
C ARG A 67 -0.48 9.74 -9.63
N ALA A 68 -1.74 9.58 -9.21
CA ALA A 68 -2.28 8.32 -8.70
C ALA A 68 -2.12 7.17 -9.70
N ALA A 69 -2.44 7.43 -10.98
CA ALA A 69 -2.27 6.46 -12.05
C ALA A 69 -0.80 6.12 -12.32
N ILE A 70 0.09 7.12 -12.35
CA ILE A 70 1.54 6.89 -12.48
C ILE A 70 2.07 6.06 -11.31
N ASN A 71 1.65 6.37 -10.08
CA ASN A 71 2.06 5.62 -8.89
C ASN A 71 1.59 4.16 -8.95
N THR A 72 0.39 3.87 -9.48
CA THR A 72 -0.05 2.48 -9.75
C THR A 72 0.80 1.79 -10.81
N ILE A 73 1.17 2.49 -11.90
CA ILE A 73 2.08 1.95 -12.93
C ILE A 73 3.45 1.63 -12.31
N ASP A 74 4.02 2.57 -11.58
CA ASP A 74 5.33 2.45 -10.95
C ASP A 74 5.34 1.33 -9.90
N PHE A 75 4.28 1.22 -9.09
CA PHE A 75 4.14 0.16 -8.11
C PHE A 75 4.14 -1.25 -8.73
N ALA A 76 3.56 -1.41 -9.92
CA ALA A 76 3.59 -2.67 -10.67
C ALA A 76 4.92 -2.91 -11.41
N PHE A 77 5.62 -1.84 -11.78
CA PHE A 77 6.91 -1.89 -12.47
C PHE A 77 8.09 -2.20 -11.53
N GLU A 78 8.11 -1.60 -10.33
CA GLU A 78 9.20 -1.70 -9.36
C GLU A 78 9.70 -3.13 -9.09
N PRO A 79 8.84 -4.16 -8.90
CA PRO A 79 9.30 -5.52 -8.63
C PRO A 79 10.16 -6.10 -9.75
N LEU A 80 9.92 -5.67 -11.00
CA LEU A 80 10.60 -6.15 -12.19
C LEU A 80 12.04 -5.62 -12.29
N VAL A 81 12.31 -4.46 -11.69
CA VAL A 81 13.62 -3.81 -11.73
C VAL A 81 14.40 -3.99 -10.44
N LEU A 82 13.74 -3.86 -9.28
CA LEU A 82 14.41 -3.88 -7.98
C LEU A 82 15.08 -5.22 -7.70
N ALA A 83 14.50 -6.32 -8.18
CA ALA A 83 15.08 -7.66 -8.01
C ALA A 83 16.50 -7.80 -8.58
N SER A 84 16.85 -6.99 -9.58
CA SER A 84 18.16 -7.03 -10.25
C SER A 84 19.24 -6.17 -9.58
N LEU A 85 18.86 -5.33 -8.60
CA LEU A 85 19.80 -4.40 -7.99
C LEU A 85 20.78 -5.12 -7.04
N SER A 86 22.03 -4.64 -7.07
CA SER A 86 22.99 -4.90 -6.00
C SER A 86 22.55 -4.25 -4.68
N VAL A 87 23.14 -4.67 -3.56
CA VAL A 87 22.78 -4.13 -2.24
C VAL A 87 23.06 -2.63 -2.15
N ALA A 88 24.21 -2.15 -2.67
CA ALA A 88 24.53 -0.72 -2.68
C ALA A 88 23.53 0.09 -3.54
N GLN A 89 23.12 -0.43 -4.71
CA GLN A 89 22.11 0.24 -5.55
C GLN A 89 20.73 0.25 -4.89
N ALA A 90 20.35 -0.85 -4.25
CA ALA A 90 19.07 -0.95 -3.54
C ALA A 90 19.05 -0.06 -2.29
N GLU A 91 20.15 0.03 -1.56
CA GLU A 91 20.30 0.97 -0.46
C GLU A 91 20.15 2.40 -0.94
N ALA A 92 20.86 2.79 -2.01
CA ALA A 92 20.72 4.12 -2.61
C ALA A 92 19.28 4.40 -3.08
N TYR A 93 18.61 3.41 -3.67
CA TYR A 93 17.20 3.51 -4.04
C TYR A 93 16.29 3.77 -2.83
N PHE A 94 16.42 2.96 -1.78
CA PHE A 94 15.63 3.12 -0.56
C PHE A 94 15.98 4.41 0.19
N ALA A 95 17.23 4.87 0.16
CA ALA A 95 17.67 6.14 0.71
C ALA A 95 17.18 7.33 -0.12
N GLY A 96 16.89 7.14 -1.41
CA GLY A 96 16.39 8.19 -2.31
C GLY A 96 15.06 8.80 -1.88
N ILE A 97 14.31 8.13 -0.99
CA ILE A 97 13.09 8.69 -0.40
C ILE A 97 13.39 9.64 0.77
N GLU A 98 14.56 9.57 1.40
CA GLU A 98 14.92 10.41 2.58
C GLU A 98 14.76 11.91 2.36
N PRO A 99 15.17 12.50 1.22
CA PRO A 99 15.01 13.94 0.98
C PRO A 99 13.54 14.40 0.98
N VAL A 100 12.63 13.46 0.72
CA VAL A 100 11.18 13.69 0.67
C VAL A 100 10.44 12.97 1.80
N LEU A 101 11.13 12.32 2.73
CA LEU A 101 10.53 11.71 3.92
C LEU A 101 10.96 12.48 5.16
N ARG A 102 10.07 13.34 5.65
CA ARG A 102 10.22 13.93 6.98
C ARG A 102 9.45 13.07 7.96
N VAL A 103 10.17 12.35 8.83
CA VAL A 103 9.55 11.65 9.96
C VAL A 103 9.19 12.69 11.01
N GLY A 104 7.89 12.97 11.15
CA GLY A 104 7.32 13.84 12.18
C GLY A 104 7.54 13.27 13.59
N GLU A 105 7.13 14.05 14.60
CA GLU A 105 7.34 13.71 16.01
C GLU A 105 6.79 12.31 16.35
N ALA A 106 7.67 11.41 16.79
CA ALA A 106 7.37 10.00 16.99
C ALA A 106 6.91 9.71 18.43
N ARG A 107 5.69 10.14 18.77
CA ARG A 107 5.13 9.92 20.12
C ARG A 107 4.74 8.45 20.32
N GLY A 108 5.06 7.90 21.50
CA GLY A 108 4.66 6.55 21.90
C GLY A 108 5.68 5.43 21.65
N LEU A 109 6.87 5.75 21.11
CA LEU A 109 7.96 4.80 20.87
C LEU A 109 8.56 4.20 22.15
N ASP A 110 8.51 4.95 23.26
CA ASP A 110 9.27 4.63 24.48
C ASP A 110 8.61 3.57 25.36
N ARG A 111 7.38 3.13 25.02
CA ARG A 111 6.71 2.05 25.76
C ARG A 111 7.54 0.76 25.69
N PRO A 112 7.62 -0.05 26.76
CA PRO A 112 8.32 -1.33 26.72
C PRO A 112 7.57 -2.36 25.84
N GLY A 113 8.27 -3.42 25.43
CA GLY A 113 7.68 -4.54 24.66
C GLY A 113 7.80 -4.40 23.14
N PRO A 114 7.21 -5.32 22.34
CA PRO A 114 7.23 -5.22 20.88
C PRO A 114 6.45 -4.01 20.37
N LEU A 115 6.78 -3.53 19.16
CA LEU A 115 5.98 -2.53 18.45
C LEU A 115 5.04 -3.21 17.46
N TRP A 116 3.79 -2.76 17.42
CA TRP A 116 2.87 -3.08 16.34
C TRP A 116 2.60 -1.80 15.55
N LEU A 117 3.03 -1.76 14.29
CA LEU A 117 2.90 -0.61 13.41
C LEU A 117 1.91 -0.91 12.30
N ASP A 118 0.78 -0.21 12.31
CA ASP A 118 -0.12 -0.16 11.16
C ASP A 118 0.40 0.87 10.16
N THR A 119 0.46 0.52 8.88
CA THR A 119 0.75 1.46 7.79
C THR A 119 -0.19 1.19 6.61
N VAL A 120 -0.32 2.18 5.73
CA VAL A 120 -1.06 2.04 4.47
C VAL A 120 -0.17 1.52 3.34
N HIS A 121 -0.77 0.94 2.29
CA HIS A 121 -0.12 0.59 1.02
C HIS A 121 0.14 1.85 0.20
N HIS A 122 1.13 2.61 0.67
CA HIS A 122 1.70 3.76 -0.03
C HIS A 122 2.47 3.31 -1.28
N ALA A 123 2.56 4.15 -2.31
CA ALA A 123 3.29 3.86 -3.55
C ALA A 123 4.75 3.44 -3.30
N CYS A 124 5.37 4.04 -2.28
CA CYS A 124 6.73 3.73 -1.84
C CYS A 124 6.82 2.89 -0.55
N VAL A 125 5.79 2.08 -0.22
CA VAL A 125 5.67 1.38 1.08
C VAL A 125 6.91 0.55 1.47
N PHE A 126 7.62 -0.04 0.50
CA PHE A 126 8.81 -0.85 0.78
C PHE A 126 10.05 0.01 1.11
N SER A 127 10.21 1.14 0.43
CA SER A 127 11.22 2.14 0.80
C SER A 127 10.93 2.70 2.19
N VAL A 128 9.66 3.00 2.48
CA VAL A 128 9.23 3.44 3.81
C VAL A 128 9.51 2.38 4.87
N LEU A 129 9.20 1.10 4.61
CA LEU A 129 9.49 -0.01 5.52
C LEU A 129 11.00 -0.10 5.82
N ALA A 130 11.85 -0.06 4.79
CA ALA A 130 13.30 -0.12 4.97
C ALA A 130 13.83 1.05 5.80
N ARG A 131 13.39 2.27 5.49
CA ARG A 131 13.79 3.48 6.21
C ARG A 131 13.26 3.52 7.63
N MET A 132 12.01 3.12 7.85
CA MET A 132 11.41 3.05 9.18
C MET A 132 12.09 1.99 10.04
N ALA A 133 12.44 0.83 9.48
CA ALA A 133 13.20 -0.19 10.20
C ALA A 133 14.58 0.32 10.64
N ALA A 134 15.31 1.02 9.77
CA ALA A 134 16.58 1.66 10.12
C ALA A 134 16.41 2.74 11.20
N PHE A 135 15.37 3.58 11.09
CA PHE A 135 15.02 4.56 12.11
C PHE A 135 14.73 3.91 13.47
N LEU A 136 13.92 2.85 13.50
CA LEU A 136 13.57 2.13 14.72
C LEU A 136 14.78 1.39 15.32
N LYS A 137 15.70 0.89 14.49
CA LYS A 137 17.00 0.36 14.95
C LYS A 137 17.79 1.43 15.71
N ALA A 138 17.94 2.61 15.10
CA ALA A 138 18.69 3.71 15.71
C ALA A 138 18.03 4.27 16.97
N ARG A 139 16.70 4.37 16.98
CA ARG A 139 15.93 4.97 18.09
C ARG A 139 15.63 4.03 19.24
N ARG A 140 15.39 2.74 18.97
CA ARG A 140 14.87 1.78 19.95
C ARG A 140 15.64 0.45 19.98
N GLY A 141 16.70 0.33 19.19
CA GLY A 141 17.49 -0.90 19.12
C GLY A 141 16.73 -2.08 18.49
N ILE A 142 15.70 -1.83 17.68
CA ILE A 142 14.97 -2.91 16.98
C ILE A 142 15.95 -3.74 16.16
N ALA A 143 15.96 -5.05 16.38
CA ALA A 143 16.81 -6.00 15.66
C ALA A 143 16.01 -6.89 14.70
N ASP A 144 14.71 -7.04 14.96
CA ASP A 144 13.83 -7.91 14.19
C ASP A 144 12.60 -7.14 13.71
N VAL A 145 12.36 -7.21 12.40
CA VAL A 145 11.14 -6.72 11.76
C VAL A 145 10.33 -7.91 11.30
N VAL A 146 9.04 -7.94 11.62
CA VAL A 146 8.11 -8.95 11.10
C VAL A 146 7.09 -8.26 10.21
N LEU A 147 7.02 -8.63 8.94
CA LEU A 147 5.96 -8.17 8.04
C LEU A 147 4.92 -9.27 7.88
N LEU A 148 3.67 -8.95 8.22
CA LEU A 148 2.52 -9.82 7.99
C LEU A 148 2.09 -9.72 6.53
N HIS A 149 1.89 -10.85 5.85
CA HIS A 149 1.41 -10.85 4.45
C HIS A 149 0.36 -11.92 4.18
N GLN A 150 -0.51 -11.67 3.19
CA GLN A 150 -1.57 -12.61 2.78
C GLN A 150 -1.17 -13.49 1.58
N GLY A 151 -0.09 -13.14 0.87
CA GLY A 151 0.32 -13.83 -0.35
C GLY A 151 0.91 -15.22 -0.13
N LEU A 152 0.72 -16.12 -1.10
CA LEU A 152 1.37 -17.45 -1.16
C LEU A 152 2.88 -17.35 -1.40
N ARG A 153 3.33 -16.25 -2.01
CA ARG A 153 4.73 -15.91 -2.20
C ARG A 153 5.00 -14.50 -1.68
N PRO A 154 6.16 -14.27 -1.06
CA PRO A 154 6.55 -12.93 -0.65
C PRO A 154 6.76 -12.02 -1.86
N GLU A 155 6.41 -10.75 -1.70
CA GLU A 155 6.58 -9.72 -2.71
C GLU A 155 8.10 -9.56 -3.04
N PRO A 156 8.53 -9.56 -4.32
CA PRO A 156 9.97 -9.55 -4.68
C PRO A 156 10.81 -8.43 -4.07
N ARG A 157 10.25 -7.23 -3.89
CA ARG A 157 10.89 -6.07 -3.25
C ARG A 157 11.24 -6.35 -1.79
N LEU A 158 10.49 -7.22 -1.11
CA LEU A 158 10.78 -7.62 0.27
C LEU A 158 12.06 -8.44 0.37
N GLY A 159 12.40 -9.25 -0.65
CA GLY A 159 13.68 -9.94 -0.69
C GLY A 159 14.85 -8.97 -0.77
N VAL A 160 14.70 -7.90 -1.55
CA VAL A 160 15.70 -6.83 -1.67
C VAL A 160 15.81 -6.03 -0.37
N ALA A 161 14.67 -5.63 0.21
CA ALA A 161 14.62 -4.92 1.49
C ALA A 161 15.25 -5.76 2.61
N ALA A 162 14.99 -7.06 2.68
CA ALA A 162 15.59 -7.97 3.65
C ALA A 162 17.12 -8.00 3.55
N ARG A 163 17.68 -8.07 2.32
CA ARG A 163 19.13 -8.05 2.10
C ARG A 163 19.75 -6.74 2.57
N VAL A 164 19.17 -5.59 2.18
CA VAL A 164 19.66 -4.26 2.58
C VAL A 164 19.60 -4.10 4.11
N LEU A 165 18.46 -4.40 4.72
CA LEU A 165 18.29 -4.30 6.18
C LEU A 165 19.28 -5.19 6.94
N GLY A 166 19.49 -6.42 6.47
CA GLY A 166 20.42 -7.36 7.10
C GLY A 166 21.88 -6.92 6.99
N GLN A 167 22.32 -6.55 5.79
CA GLN A 167 23.74 -6.28 5.51
C GLN A 167 24.19 -4.87 5.93
N VAL A 168 23.32 -3.87 5.78
CA VAL A 168 23.66 -2.46 6.04
C VAL A 168 23.29 -2.06 7.48
N HIS A 169 22.12 -2.48 7.95
CA HIS A 169 21.57 -2.00 9.22
C HIS A 169 21.60 -3.04 10.35
N GLY A 170 21.98 -4.29 10.06
CA GLY A 170 21.95 -5.38 11.04
C GLY A 170 20.53 -5.67 11.57
N VAL A 171 19.51 -5.49 10.72
CA VAL A 171 18.09 -5.74 11.04
C VAL A 171 17.60 -6.94 10.24
N ARG A 172 16.99 -7.92 10.93
CA ARG A 172 16.43 -9.12 10.29
C ARG A 172 14.98 -8.87 9.90
N LEU A 173 14.65 -9.05 8.62
CA LEU A 173 13.26 -9.02 8.14
C LEU A 173 12.70 -10.44 8.04
N HIS A 174 11.61 -10.70 8.77
CA HIS A 174 10.87 -11.94 8.75
C HIS A 174 9.53 -11.73 8.05
N LEU A 175 9.27 -12.53 7.03
CA LEU A 175 7.99 -12.51 6.31
C LEU A 175 7.09 -13.60 6.90
N LEU A 176 5.97 -13.20 7.51
CA LEU A 176 5.05 -14.11 8.17
C LEU A 176 3.72 -14.17 7.40
N PRO A 177 3.41 -15.29 6.73
CA PRO A 177 2.13 -15.46 6.05
C PRO A 177 0.99 -15.58 7.08
N LEU A 178 -0.13 -14.91 6.81
CA LEU A 178 -1.37 -14.98 7.59
C LEU A 178 -2.14 -16.28 7.30
N GLN A 179 -1.53 -17.43 7.62
CA GLN A 179 -2.08 -18.77 7.41
C GLN A 179 -1.82 -19.66 8.63
N GLY A 180 -2.74 -20.60 8.92
CA GLY A 180 -2.59 -21.54 10.03
C GLY A 180 -2.42 -20.86 11.39
N ASP A 181 -1.44 -21.31 12.18
CA ASP A 181 -1.13 -20.83 13.53
C ASP A 181 -0.29 -19.53 13.56
N TRP A 182 -0.38 -18.69 12.53
CA TRP A 182 0.50 -17.53 12.32
C TRP A 182 0.67 -16.66 13.58
N PHE A 183 -0.39 -16.42 14.36
CA PHE A 183 -0.31 -15.59 15.55
C PHE A 183 0.55 -16.25 16.64
N ALA A 184 0.46 -17.58 16.82
CA ALA A 184 1.31 -18.30 17.76
C ALA A 184 2.79 -18.26 17.32
N ARG A 185 3.04 -18.35 16.01
CA ARG A 185 4.39 -18.17 15.44
C ARG A 185 4.93 -16.76 15.65
N LEU A 186 4.08 -15.74 15.53
CA LEU A 186 4.43 -14.36 15.83
C LEU A 186 4.76 -14.18 17.32
N ALA A 187 3.89 -14.66 18.21
CA ALA A 187 4.04 -14.51 19.65
C ALA A 187 5.35 -15.14 20.16
N ARG A 188 5.76 -16.30 19.63
CA ARG A 188 7.06 -16.93 19.96
C ARG A 188 8.28 -16.11 19.55
N ARG A 189 8.13 -15.18 18.61
CA ARG A 189 9.22 -14.33 18.07
C ARG A 189 9.22 -12.92 18.65
N ALA A 190 8.10 -12.47 19.21
CA ALA A 190 7.94 -11.11 19.65
C ALA A 190 8.77 -10.86 20.92
N THR A 191 9.70 -9.91 20.81
CA THR A 191 10.53 -9.43 21.91
C THR A 191 10.43 -7.90 21.99
N PRO A 192 10.97 -7.25 23.03
CA PRO A 192 11.09 -5.80 23.05
C PRO A 192 11.84 -5.19 21.85
N GLN A 193 12.70 -5.97 21.18
CA GLN A 193 13.46 -5.56 20.00
C GLN A 193 12.75 -5.91 18.68
N THR A 194 11.47 -6.30 18.73
CA THR A 194 10.69 -6.67 17.55
C THR A 194 9.73 -5.54 17.14
N ALA A 195 9.73 -5.20 15.85
CA ALA A 195 8.73 -4.35 15.22
C ALA A 195 7.89 -5.16 14.22
N ILE A 196 6.58 -5.22 14.44
CA ILE A 196 5.61 -5.88 13.56
C ILE A 196 5.01 -4.81 12.65
N PHE A 197 5.11 -4.97 11.34
CA PHE A 197 4.43 -4.14 10.35
C PHE A 197 3.18 -4.86 9.85
N SER A 198 2.07 -4.13 9.87
CA SER A 198 0.76 -4.61 9.44
C SER A 198 0.19 -3.68 8.37
N LEU A 199 -0.11 -4.25 7.21
CA LEU A 199 -0.68 -3.57 6.06
C LEU A 199 -2.19 -3.87 5.97
N CYS A 200 -3.00 -3.15 6.75
CA CYS A 200 -4.43 -3.44 6.95
C CYS A 200 -5.40 -2.47 6.25
N ASP A 201 -4.90 -1.65 5.32
CA ASP A 201 -5.69 -0.63 4.62
C ASP A 201 -6.35 -1.14 3.33
N MET A 202 -6.40 -2.46 3.12
CA MET A 202 -7.15 -3.02 2.01
C MET A 202 -8.65 -2.75 2.20
N PRO A 203 -9.32 -2.17 1.20
CA PRO A 203 -10.75 -1.90 1.29
C PRO A 203 -11.53 -3.23 1.17
N PRO A 204 -12.73 -3.35 1.74
CA PRO A 204 -13.56 -4.55 1.65
C PRO A 204 -13.71 -5.09 0.22
N GLU A 205 -13.74 -4.19 -0.77
CA GLU A 205 -13.83 -4.46 -2.21
C GLU A 205 -12.64 -5.24 -2.78
N ALA A 206 -11.47 -5.17 -2.12
CA ALA A 206 -10.32 -5.98 -2.49
C ALA A 206 -10.45 -7.44 -2.03
N PHE A 207 -11.38 -7.72 -1.10
CA PHE A 207 -11.73 -9.06 -0.66
C PHE A 207 -12.94 -9.55 -1.46
N GLY A 208 -13.01 -10.84 -1.77
CA GLY A 208 -14.17 -11.46 -2.44
C GLY A 208 -15.43 -11.45 -1.56
N SER A 209 -16.01 -12.62 -1.27
CA SER A 209 -17.10 -12.70 -0.30
C SER A 209 -16.60 -12.28 1.09
N VAL A 210 -17.04 -11.11 1.57
CA VAL A 210 -16.60 -10.53 2.85
C VAL A 210 -17.14 -11.39 3.99
N PRO A 211 -16.30 -11.97 4.87
CA PRO A 211 -16.78 -12.71 6.03
C PRO A 211 -17.55 -11.79 6.99
N PRO A 212 -18.64 -12.25 7.65
CA PRO A 212 -19.62 -11.36 8.29
C PRO A 212 -19.17 -10.56 9.52
N ARG A 213 -17.91 -10.65 9.97
CA ARG A 213 -17.47 -10.10 11.26
C ARG A 213 -15.99 -9.74 11.28
N ARG A 214 -15.57 -8.73 10.50
CA ARG A 214 -14.26 -8.10 10.70
C ARG A 214 -14.44 -6.69 11.22
N ALA A 215 -13.59 -6.29 12.17
CA ALA A 215 -13.54 -4.90 12.61
C ALA A 215 -13.17 -4.02 11.40
N LEU A 216 -13.99 -3.02 11.15
CA LEU A 216 -13.76 -2.06 10.08
C LEU A 216 -12.83 -0.98 10.61
N GLY A 217 -11.65 -0.88 9.99
CA GLY A 217 -10.79 0.30 10.08
C GLY A 217 -11.27 1.37 9.11
N ARG A 218 -10.61 2.53 9.16
CA ARG A 218 -10.83 3.59 8.20
C ARG A 218 -9.51 4.27 7.88
N ILE A 219 -9.29 4.55 6.61
CA ILE A 219 -8.25 5.48 6.16
C ILE A 219 -8.92 6.77 5.71
N ALA A 220 -8.28 7.90 5.96
CA ALA A 220 -8.69 9.18 5.43
C ALA A 220 -7.74 9.55 4.30
N LEU A 221 -8.24 9.39 3.07
CA LEU A 221 -7.58 9.84 1.86
C LEU A 221 -7.75 11.34 1.74
N HIS A 222 -6.69 12.05 1.39
CA HIS A 222 -6.73 13.49 1.21
C HIS A 222 -6.07 13.95 -0.09
N ALA A 223 -6.51 15.09 -0.62
CA ALA A 223 -5.86 15.77 -1.73
C ALA A 223 -5.97 17.28 -1.51
N GLY A 224 -4.85 17.90 -1.15
CA GLY A 224 -4.84 19.32 -0.79
C GLY A 224 -5.71 19.64 0.43
N PRO A 225 -6.09 20.92 0.63
CA PRO A 225 -6.86 21.35 1.80
C PRO A 225 -8.32 20.88 1.79
N ASP A 226 -8.89 20.62 0.60
CA ASP A 226 -10.35 20.54 0.43
C ASP A 226 -10.90 19.12 0.25
N LEU A 227 -10.08 18.16 -0.17
CA LEU A 227 -10.52 16.78 -0.32
C LEU A 227 -10.12 15.96 0.90
N ARG A 228 -11.12 15.45 1.64
CA ARG A 228 -10.95 14.39 2.65
C ARG A 228 -12.04 13.35 2.50
N ARG A 229 -11.67 12.14 2.06
CA ARG A 229 -12.59 11.01 1.90
C ARG A 229 -12.16 9.86 2.79
N GLY A 230 -13.11 9.33 3.56
CA GLY A 230 -12.89 8.12 4.32
C GLY A 230 -13.13 6.89 3.48
N VAL A 231 -12.18 5.95 3.49
CA VAL A 231 -12.35 4.61 2.91
C VAL A 231 -12.35 3.60 4.04
N ALA A 232 -13.38 2.77 4.10
CA ALA A 232 -13.45 1.68 5.05
C ALA A 232 -12.38 0.63 4.70
N THR A 233 -11.74 0.06 5.72
CA THR A 233 -10.72 -0.97 5.55
C THR A 233 -10.95 -2.11 6.50
N VAL A 234 -10.29 -3.23 6.24
CA VAL A 234 -10.45 -4.44 7.05
C VAL A 234 -9.22 -4.60 7.95
N SER A 235 -9.39 -4.46 9.27
CA SER A 235 -8.27 -4.56 10.21
C SER A 235 -8.59 -5.39 11.45
N GLY A 236 -7.67 -6.26 11.85
CA GLY A 236 -7.65 -6.92 13.16
C GLY A 236 -6.55 -6.40 14.09
N SER A 237 -5.80 -5.38 13.65
CA SER A 237 -4.53 -4.97 14.28
C SER A 237 -4.65 -4.63 15.76
N ALA A 238 -5.67 -3.87 16.16
CA ALA A 238 -5.85 -3.49 17.57
C ALA A 238 -6.02 -4.71 18.49
N ALA A 239 -6.81 -5.70 18.07
CA ALA A 239 -6.99 -6.93 18.83
C ALA A 239 -5.70 -7.75 18.93
N PHE A 240 -4.92 -7.84 17.83
CA PHE A 240 -3.66 -8.56 17.82
C PHE A 240 -2.56 -7.86 18.62
N ALA A 241 -2.44 -6.53 18.51
CA ALA A 241 -1.49 -5.73 19.27
C ALA A 241 -1.77 -5.86 20.77
N CYS A 242 -3.03 -5.75 21.18
CA CYS A 242 -3.46 -5.95 22.57
C CYS A 242 -3.12 -7.35 23.07
N ARG A 243 -3.49 -8.40 22.31
CA ARG A 243 -3.20 -9.79 22.67
C ARG A 243 -1.69 -10.08 22.77
N LEU A 244 -0.88 -9.37 22.00
CA LEU A 244 0.58 -9.50 22.00
C LEU A 244 1.26 -8.67 23.12
N GLY A 245 0.53 -7.78 23.79
CA GLY A 245 1.11 -6.79 24.69
C GLY A 245 2.03 -5.80 23.98
N ALA A 246 1.77 -5.52 22.71
CA ALA A 246 2.58 -4.62 21.89
C ALA A 246 2.13 -3.16 22.03
N ALA A 247 3.08 -2.22 21.97
CA ALA A 247 2.75 -0.82 21.78
C ALA A 247 2.21 -0.63 20.35
N HIS A 248 0.93 -0.25 20.25
CA HIS A 248 0.25 -0.07 18.96
C HIS A 248 0.44 1.36 18.45
N LEU A 249 1.13 1.47 17.32
CA LEU A 249 1.43 2.71 16.62
C LEU A 249 0.82 2.68 15.21
N VAL A 250 0.59 3.86 14.68
CA VAL A 250 0.15 4.10 13.30
C VAL A 250 1.23 4.91 12.60
N LEU A 251 1.61 4.45 11.41
CA LEU A 251 2.43 5.15 10.46
C LEU A 251 1.51 5.73 9.37
N ASP A 252 1.27 7.03 9.43
CA ASP A 252 0.42 7.74 8.47
C ASP A 252 1.17 8.84 7.70
N TYR A 253 0.49 9.36 6.67
CA TYR A 253 1.06 10.26 5.67
C TYR A 253 0.17 11.52 5.61
N PRO A 254 0.37 12.49 6.53
CA PRO A 254 -0.44 13.71 6.57
C PRO A 254 -0.22 14.64 5.36
N ALA A 255 0.90 14.49 4.66
CA ALA A 255 1.23 15.17 3.42
C ALA A 255 2.14 14.27 2.56
N ARG A 256 2.31 14.62 1.28
CA ARG A 256 3.09 13.84 0.30
C ARG A 256 4.51 13.50 0.74
N ASP A 257 5.15 14.40 1.49
CA ASP A 257 6.55 14.31 1.91
C ASP A 257 6.73 14.13 3.43
N THR A 258 5.63 13.83 4.12
CA THR A 258 5.61 13.76 5.57
C THR A 258 5.09 12.41 6.00
N ILE A 259 5.89 11.72 6.81
CA ILE A 259 5.50 10.50 7.50
C ILE A 259 5.38 10.82 8.97
N ARG A 260 4.32 10.36 9.61
CA ARG A 260 4.14 10.56 11.04
C ARG A 260 3.91 9.22 11.71
N LEU A 261 4.69 9.00 12.77
CA LEU A 261 4.48 7.90 13.69
C LEU A 261 3.72 8.42 14.90
N ARG A 262 2.57 7.82 15.19
CA ARG A 262 1.72 8.22 16.32
C ARG A 262 1.16 7.00 17.05
N PRO A 263 0.73 7.14 18.31
CA PRO A 263 -0.03 6.09 18.97
C PRO A 263 -1.33 5.79 18.21
N HIS A 264 -1.75 4.52 18.22
CA HIS A 264 -3.09 4.16 17.77
C HIS A 264 -4.13 4.60 18.82
N ASP A 265 -4.97 5.55 18.44
CA ASP A 265 -6.02 6.18 19.25
C ASP A 265 -7.43 5.95 18.67
N GLY A 266 -7.54 5.10 17.65
CA GLY A 266 -8.78 4.86 16.90
C GLY A 266 -9.05 5.88 15.79
N ALA A 267 -8.26 6.95 15.66
CA ALA A 267 -8.36 7.87 14.55
C ALA A 267 -7.86 7.23 13.25
N PRO A 268 -8.47 7.54 12.09
CA PRO A 268 -8.07 6.97 10.82
C PRO A 268 -6.63 7.34 10.44
N ALA A 269 -5.92 6.43 9.78
CA ALA A 269 -4.63 6.76 9.17
C ALA A 269 -4.86 7.72 8.00
N LEU A 270 -3.99 8.73 7.87
CA LEU A 270 -4.00 9.68 6.76
C LEU A 270 -3.15 9.16 5.58
N CYS A 271 -3.59 9.40 4.35
CA CYS A 271 -2.80 9.14 3.15
C CYS A 271 -3.14 10.13 2.02
N PRO A 272 -2.18 10.73 1.32
CA PRO A 272 -2.46 11.41 0.06
C PRO A 272 -3.11 10.42 -0.90
N VAL A 273 -4.19 10.84 -1.55
CA VAL A 273 -4.99 9.95 -2.40
C VAL A 273 -4.15 9.42 -3.57
N GLU A 274 -3.23 10.23 -4.08
CA GLU A 274 -2.34 9.87 -5.16
C GLU A 274 -1.32 8.80 -4.78
N ASP A 275 -0.99 8.67 -3.50
CA ASP A 275 0.00 7.71 -3.03
C ASP A 275 -0.63 6.40 -2.56
N TRP A 276 -1.96 6.32 -2.43
CA TRP A 276 -2.65 5.09 -2.06
C TRP A 276 -2.91 4.19 -3.27
N VAL A 277 -2.19 3.07 -3.37
CA VAL A 277 -2.14 2.26 -4.62
C VAL A 277 -3.39 1.41 -4.90
N PHE A 278 -4.33 1.32 -3.95
CA PHE A 278 -5.56 0.53 -4.12
C PHE A 278 -6.76 1.33 -4.62
N TRP A 279 -6.58 2.59 -5.00
CA TRP A 279 -7.65 3.38 -5.61
C TRP A 279 -8.37 2.70 -6.81
N PRO A 280 -7.72 1.88 -7.67
CA PRO A 280 -8.41 1.26 -8.83
C PRO A 280 -9.57 0.35 -8.44
N VAL A 281 -9.56 -0.20 -7.23
CA VAL A 281 -10.62 -1.10 -6.76
C VAL A 281 -11.92 -0.36 -6.47
N LEU A 282 -11.85 0.95 -6.22
CA LEU A 282 -13.01 1.80 -5.96
C LEU A 282 -13.81 2.11 -7.24
N VAL A 283 -13.16 2.14 -8.40
CA VAL A 283 -13.79 2.48 -9.69
C VAL A 283 -14.65 1.32 -10.23
N ALA A 284 -14.30 0.07 -9.90
CA ALA A 284 -14.96 -1.14 -10.40
C ALA A 284 -16.47 -1.24 -10.09
N ARG A 285 -17.00 -0.45 -9.15
CA ARG A 285 -18.41 -0.46 -8.75
C ARG A 285 -19.23 0.72 -9.27
N GLY A 286 -18.64 1.67 -10.00
CA GLY A 286 -19.36 2.81 -10.59
C GLY A 286 -20.50 2.44 -11.56
N GLY A 287 -20.62 1.15 -11.94
CA GLY A 287 -21.71 0.63 -12.78
C GLY A 287 -22.74 -0.25 -12.07
N ALA A 288 -22.71 -0.39 -10.74
CA ALA A 288 -23.63 -1.28 -10.02
C ALA A 288 -24.37 -0.58 -8.87
N SER A 289 -25.19 0.41 -9.22
CA SER A 289 -26.34 0.79 -8.39
C SER A 289 -27.51 1.16 -9.30
N VAL A 290 -28.52 0.29 -9.36
CA VAL A 290 -29.95 0.56 -9.10
C VAL A 290 -30.76 -0.62 -9.69
N SER A 291 -31.17 -1.52 -8.81
CA SER A 291 -32.45 -2.21 -8.92
C SER A 291 -32.84 -2.68 -7.52
N GLY A 292 -33.29 -1.72 -6.70
CA GLY A 292 -34.23 -2.08 -5.65
C GLY A 292 -35.51 -2.56 -6.32
N PRO A 293 -36.14 -3.66 -5.88
CA PRO A 293 -37.50 -3.92 -6.29
C PRO A 293 -38.39 -2.89 -5.62
N ALA A 294 -39.10 -2.13 -6.45
CA ALA A 294 -40.32 -1.44 -6.05
C ALA A 294 -41.41 -2.49 -5.79
N SER A 295 -42.18 -2.23 -4.74
CA SER A 295 -43.41 -2.92 -4.28
C SER A 295 -43.21 -4.26 -3.58
#